data_AF-A0A7J5XJE6-F1
#
_entry.id   AF-A0A7J5XJE6-F1
#
_cell.length_a   1.000
_cell.length_b   1.000
_cell.length_c   1.000
_cell.angle_alpha   90.00
_cell.angle_beta   90.00
_cell.angle_gamma   90.00
#
_symmetry.space_group_name_H-M   'P 1'
#
loop_
_entity.id
_entity.type
_entity.pdbx_description
1 polymer ?
#
loop_
_entity_poly.entity_id
_entity_poly.type
_entity_poly.pdbx_seq_one_letter_code
_entity_poly.pdbx_strand_id
1 'polypeptide(L)'
;MAASRLTNFLVTAPPQFDAVCTESGISFKLDHRPFDYLWEITIDSDLLTSELADQHGYIMSNDSNSLLLEVPLFSHGYEYKNISLKGFFGTFEIIMRDLETSEVQGSTIKTCPFSTTELISKNMRLFYFKICKI
;
A
#
# COMPACT_ATOMS: atom_id res chain seq x y z
N MET A 1 -29.71 39.38 -17.31
CA MET A 1 -28.87 38.63 -18.27
C MET A 1 -27.44 38.63 -17.75
N ALA A 2 -26.85 37.43 -17.67
CA ALA A 2 -25.45 37.11 -17.36
C ALA A 2 -24.91 37.33 -15.92
N ALA A 3 -24.78 36.21 -15.20
CA ALA A 3 -23.62 35.85 -14.37
C ALA A 3 -23.37 34.35 -14.62
N SER A 4 -22.71 34.01 -15.74
CA SER A 4 -21.29 33.65 -15.83
C SER A 4 -20.97 32.27 -15.21
N ARG A 5 -20.99 31.27 -16.11
CA ARG A 5 -20.19 30.03 -16.17
C ARG A 5 -19.94 29.29 -14.84
N LEU A 6 -20.69 28.22 -14.62
CA LEU A 6 -20.23 27.07 -13.84
C LEU A 6 -19.02 26.46 -14.57
N THR A 7 -17.81 26.89 -14.22
CA THR A 7 -16.62 26.11 -14.52
C THR A 7 -16.66 24.89 -13.60
N ASN A 8 -17.10 23.74 -14.14
CA ASN A 8 -16.79 22.43 -13.58
C ASN A 8 -15.27 22.31 -13.52
N PHE A 9 -14.66 22.77 -12.44
CA PHE A 9 -13.30 22.42 -12.09
C PHE A 9 -13.39 21.02 -11.49
N LEU A 10 -13.29 19.99 -12.34
CA LEU A 10 -13.07 18.63 -11.85
C LEU A 10 -11.68 18.65 -11.20
N VAL A 11 -11.62 18.90 -9.89
CA VAL A 11 -10.45 18.49 -9.12
C VAL A 11 -10.41 16.98 -9.25
N THR A 12 -9.54 16.46 -10.13
CA THR A 12 -9.20 15.04 -10.12
C THR A 12 -8.56 14.79 -8.75
N ALA A 13 -9.24 14.03 -7.90
CA ALA A 13 -8.69 13.62 -6.62
C ALA A 13 -7.75 12.42 -6.84
N PRO A 14 -6.68 12.28 -6.05
CA PRO A 14 -5.84 11.09 -6.10
C PRO A 14 -6.66 9.82 -5.85
N PRO A 15 -6.32 8.70 -6.49
CA PRO A 15 -6.97 7.43 -6.23
C PRO A 15 -6.74 6.99 -4.79
N GLN A 16 -7.68 6.22 -4.28
CA GLN A 16 -7.59 5.62 -2.95
C GLN A 16 -7.74 4.11 -3.11
N PHE A 17 -6.86 3.37 -2.42
CA PHE A 17 -6.93 1.91 -2.44
C PHE A 17 -7.99 1.42 -1.44
N ASP A 18 -8.74 0.41 -1.85
CA ASP A 18 -9.47 -0.44 -0.94
C ASP A 18 -8.49 -1.43 -0.30
N ALA A 19 -8.36 -1.36 1.03
CA ALA A 19 -7.38 -2.15 1.77
C ALA A 19 -8.04 -3.11 2.77
N VAL A 20 -7.66 -4.39 2.72
CA VAL A 20 -8.25 -5.45 3.53
C VAL A 20 -7.15 -6.26 4.23
N CYS A 21 -7.37 -6.60 5.50
CA CYS A 21 -6.50 -7.50 6.24
C CYS A 21 -6.76 -8.94 5.79
N THR A 22 -5.70 -9.68 5.52
CA THR A 22 -5.74 -11.11 5.22
C THR A 22 -5.01 -11.88 6.32
N GLU A 23 -5.12 -13.21 6.35
CA GLU A 23 -4.38 -14.02 7.33
C GLU A 23 -2.86 -13.84 7.19
N SER A 24 -2.37 -13.67 5.95
CA SER A 24 -0.94 -13.68 5.61
C SER A 24 -0.36 -12.31 5.27
N GLY A 25 -1.11 -11.22 5.39
CA GLY A 25 -0.66 -9.87 5.01
C GLY A 25 -1.80 -8.87 4.80
N ILE A 26 -1.59 -7.90 3.92
CA ILE A 26 -2.56 -6.88 3.56
C ILE A 26 -2.77 -6.90 2.04
N SER A 27 -4.02 -6.87 1.60
CA SER A 27 -4.38 -6.74 0.18
C SER A 27 -4.88 -5.33 -0.08
N PHE A 28 -4.35 -4.71 -1.13
CA PHE A 28 -4.74 -3.40 -1.62
C PHE A 28 -5.27 -3.56 -3.04
N LYS A 29 -6.47 -3.04 -3.29
CA LYS A 29 -7.09 -3.02 -4.61
C LYS A 29 -7.38 -1.58 -5.03
N LEU A 30 -7.02 -1.24 -6.25
CA LEU A 30 -7.40 0.01 -6.90
C LEU A 30 -8.12 -0.33 -8.21
N ASP A 31 -9.39 0.02 -8.30
CA ASP A 31 -10.12 -0.02 -9.57
C ASP A 31 -9.73 1.18 -10.43
N HIS A 32 -9.31 0.93 -11.67
CA HIS A 32 -8.83 1.97 -12.57
C HIS A 32 -9.97 2.90 -12.98
N ARG A 33 -9.71 4.21 -12.92
CA ARG A 33 -10.63 5.27 -13.32
C ARG A 33 -9.98 6.18 -14.37
N PRO A 34 -10.79 6.92 -15.13
CA PRO A 34 -10.26 7.98 -15.97
C PRO A 34 -9.36 8.93 -15.15
N PHE A 35 -8.23 9.32 -15.74
CA PHE A 35 -7.25 10.25 -15.15
C PHE A 35 -6.41 9.71 -13.99
N ASP A 36 -6.48 8.41 -13.64
CA ASP A 36 -5.56 7.85 -12.63
C ASP A 36 -4.08 7.90 -13.09
N TYR A 37 -3.83 8.04 -14.41
CA TYR A 37 -2.49 8.27 -14.98
C TYR A 37 -1.83 9.58 -14.55
N LEU A 38 -2.57 10.51 -13.92
CA LEU A 38 -2.01 11.76 -13.38
C LEU A 38 -1.22 11.54 -12.07
N TRP A 39 -1.24 10.31 -11.52
CA TRP A 39 -0.64 10.00 -10.24
C TRP A 39 0.40 8.89 -10.33
N GLU A 40 1.50 9.06 -9.62
CA GLU A 40 2.45 8.00 -9.33
C GLU A 40 2.06 7.28 -8.04
N ILE A 41 2.01 5.95 -8.09
CA ILE A 41 1.82 5.11 -6.91
C ILE A 41 3.21 4.77 -6.37
N THR A 42 3.50 5.17 -5.14
CA THR A 42 4.80 4.94 -4.49
C THR A 42 4.65 4.19 -3.19
N ILE A 43 5.67 3.42 -2.83
CA ILE A 43 5.86 2.84 -1.51
C ILE A 43 7.09 3.54 -0.93
N ASP A 44 6.91 4.27 0.17
CA ASP A 44 7.88 5.24 0.67
C ASP A 44 8.24 6.32 -0.37
N SER A 45 9.40 6.19 -1.02
CA SER A 45 9.88 7.07 -2.10
C SER A 45 9.94 6.37 -3.45
N ASP A 46 9.74 5.05 -3.51
CA ASP A 46 10.01 4.25 -4.69
C ASP A 46 8.73 3.99 -5.50
N LEU A 47 8.82 4.16 -6.82
CA LEU A 47 7.70 3.93 -7.73
C LEU A 47 7.28 2.46 -7.75
N LEU A 48 5.99 2.21 -7.49
CA LEU A 48 5.43 0.87 -7.53
C LEU A 48 5.42 0.36 -8.97
N THR A 49 6.38 -0.51 -9.26
CA THR A 49 6.51 -1.26 -10.51
C THR A 49 6.45 -2.76 -10.21
N SER A 50 6.18 -3.58 -11.24
CA SER A 50 6.25 -5.04 -11.08
C SER A 50 7.65 -5.50 -10.64
N GLU A 51 8.72 -4.84 -11.11
CA GLU A 51 10.09 -5.14 -10.68
C GLU A 51 10.31 -4.82 -9.20
N LEU A 52 9.85 -3.65 -8.73
CA LEU A 52 9.92 -3.29 -7.31
C LEU A 52 9.11 -4.29 -6.47
N ALA A 53 7.92 -4.67 -6.93
CA ALA A 53 7.07 -5.64 -6.25
C ALA A 53 7.78 -6.99 -6.07
N ASP A 54 8.40 -7.51 -7.12
CA ASP A 54 9.17 -8.75 -7.07
C ASP A 54 10.38 -8.63 -6.12
N GLN A 55 11.11 -7.51 -6.18
CA GLN A 55 12.26 -7.25 -5.30
C GLN A 55 11.88 -7.17 -3.82
N HIS A 56 10.70 -6.64 -3.51
CA HIS A 56 10.20 -6.49 -2.15
C HIS A 56 9.37 -7.68 -1.65
N GLY A 57 9.10 -8.66 -2.51
CA GLY A 57 8.33 -9.86 -2.20
C GLY A 57 6.83 -9.61 -2.10
N TYR A 58 6.32 -8.60 -2.82
CA TYR A 58 4.90 -8.37 -3.01
C TYR A 58 4.38 -9.25 -4.15
N ILE A 59 3.05 -9.43 -4.21
CA ILE A 59 2.39 -10.09 -5.33
C ILE A 59 1.53 -9.03 -6.00
N MET A 60 1.89 -8.66 -7.22
CA MET A 60 1.24 -7.58 -7.96
C MET A 60 0.57 -8.12 -9.22
N SER A 61 -0.67 -7.72 -9.44
CA SER A 61 -1.39 -7.89 -10.70
C SER A 61 -1.92 -6.53 -11.14
N ASN A 62 -1.59 -6.11 -12.35
CA ASN A 62 -2.10 -4.86 -12.93
C ASN A 62 -2.64 -5.15 -14.32
N ASP A 63 -3.97 -5.11 -14.44
CA ASP A 63 -4.67 -5.33 -15.71
C ASP A 63 -5.43 -4.06 -16.14
N SER A 64 -6.25 -4.15 -17.18
CA SER A 64 -6.99 -3.01 -17.70
C SER A 64 -8.09 -2.48 -16.77
N ASN A 65 -8.50 -3.26 -15.76
CA ASN A 65 -9.60 -2.94 -14.88
C ASN A 65 -9.14 -2.53 -13.49
N SER A 66 -8.08 -3.16 -12.98
CA SER A 66 -7.62 -2.91 -11.61
C SER A 66 -6.14 -3.21 -11.40
N LEU A 67 -5.60 -2.57 -10.37
CA LEU A 67 -4.35 -2.93 -9.73
C LEU A 67 -4.66 -3.65 -8.42
N LEU A 68 -4.13 -4.86 -8.27
CA LEU A 68 -4.12 -5.63 -7.03
C LEU A 68 -2.68 -5.75 -6.55
N LEU A 69 -2.45 -5.35 -5.30
CA LEU A 69 -1.19 -5.52 -4.61
C LEU A 69 -1.43 -6.29 -3.31
N GLU A 70 -0.97 -7.54 -3.26
CA GLU A 70 -0.88 -8.27 -2.00
C GLU A 70 0.50 -8.06 -1.41
N VAL A 71 0.52 -7.67 -0.14
CA VAL A 71 1.72 -7.34 0.62
C VAL A 71 1.84 -8.38 1.73
N PRO A 72 2.55 -9.51 1.51
CA PRO A 72 2.69 -10.56 2.51
C PRO A 72 3.39 -10.05 3.77
N LEU A 73 3.07 -10.61 4.92
CA LEU A 73 3.80 -10.37 6.16
C LEU A 73 5.32 -10.54 5.98
N PHE A 74 6.08 -9.64 6.60
CA PHE A 74 7.54 -9.57 6.58
C PHE A 74 8.15 -9.21 5.23
N SER A 75 7.35 -8.78 4.25
CA SER A 75 7.85 -8.05 3.09
C SER A 75 8.40 -6.67 3.48
N HIS A 76 9.03 -5.98 2.54
CA HIS A 76 9.52 -4.62 2.76
C HIS A 76 8.34 -3.65 3.05
N GLY A 77 8.60 -2.44 3.56
CA GLY A 77 7.58 -1.39 3.75
C GLY A 77 6.65 -1.50 4.98
N TYR A 78 6.64 -2.63 5.70
CA TYR A 78 5.85 -2.73 6.94
C TYR A 78 6.48 -1.98 8.12
N GLU A 79 5.64 -1.26 8.86
CA GLU A 79 5.92 -0.81 10.22
C GLU A 79 5.23 -1.73 11.23
N TYR A 80 5.99 -2.36 12.12
CA TYR A 80 5.45 -3.26 13.15
C TYR A 80 5.40 -2.60 14.53
N LYS A 81 4.25 -2.74 15.22
CA LYS A 81 4.03 -2.15 16.56
C LYS A 81 3.39 -3.16 17.52
N ASN A 82 3.54 -2.89 18.82
CA ASN A 82 2.95 -3.63 19.93
C ASN A 82 3.15 -5.14 19.85
N ILE A 83 4.40 -5.55 19.58
CA ILE A 83 4.76 -6.95 19.43
C ILE A 83 4.70 -7.64 20.79
N SER A 84 3.94 -8.73 20.87
CA SER A 84 3.77 -9.54 22.07
C SER A 84 3.63 -11.01 21.70
N LEU A 85 3.66 -11.91 22.69
CA LEU A 85 3.40 -13.34 22.48
C LEU A 85 1.99 -13.65 21.96
N LYS A 86 1.04 -12.71 22.08
CA LYS A 86 -0.35 -12.88 21.61
C LYS A 86 -0.55 -12.42 20.17
N GLY A 87 0.32 -11.57 19.67
CA GLY A 87 0.19 -10.94 18.36
C GLY A 87 0.92 -9.61 18.30
N PHE A 88 0.82 -8.99 17.13
CA PHE A 88 1.43 -7.70 16.79
C PHE A 88 0.55 -6.99 15.78
N PHE A 89 0.83 -5.71 15.52
CA PHE A 89 0.19 -4.95 14.45
C PHE A 89 1.20 -4.68 13.35
N GLY A 90 0.79 -4.87 12.10
CA GLY A 90 1.55 -4.43 10.92
C GLY A 90 0.80 -3.29 10.24
N THR A 91 1.50 -2.19 9.98
CA THR A 91 1.01 -1.04 9.22
C THR A 91 1.74 -0.96 7.90
N PHE A 92 1.02 -0.67 6.82
CA PHE A 92 1.57 -0.44 5.50
C PHE A 92 0.94 0.80 4.87
N GLU A 93 1.73 1.60 4.18
CA GLU A 93 1.29 2.84 3.52
C GLU A 93 1.63 2.81 2.03
N ILE A 94 0.63 3.15 1.21
CA ILE A 94 0.80 3.42 -0.22
C ILE A 94 0.56 4.91 -0.44
N ILE A 95 1.49 5.57 -1.13
CA ILE A 95 1.48 7.02 -1.30
C ILE A 95 1.17 7.36 -2.76
N MET A 96 0.21 8.25 -2.97
CA MET A 96 -0.11 8.83 -4.27
C MET A 96 0.60 10.18 -4.42
N ARG A 97 1.39 10.29 -5.48
CA ARG A 97 2.11 11.52 -5.83
C ARG A 97 1.62 12.08 -7.14
N ASP A 98 1.68 13.39 -7.28
CA ASP A 98 1.46 14.06 -8.57
C ASP A 98 2.55 13.65 -9.57
N LEU A 99 2.18 13.27 -10.79
CA LEU A 99 3.14 12.78 -11.79
C LEU A 99 4.17 13.85 -12.22
N GLU A 100 3.80 15.12 -12.24
CA GLU A 100 4.68 16.19 -12.74
C GLU A 100 5.60 16.74 -11.65
N THR A 101 5.08 16.87 -10.44
CA THR A 101 5.76 17.53 -9.32
C THR A 101 6.31 16.56 -8.27
N SER A 102 5.90 15.29 -8.32
CA SER A 102 6.19 14.25 -7.31
C SER A 102 5.75 14.61 -5.88
N GLU A 103 4.95 15.67 -5.71
CA GLU A 103 4.39 16.07 -4.43
C GLU A 103 3.40 15.02 -3.94
N VAL A 104 3.36 14.78 -2.63
CA VAL A 104 2.40 13.85 -2.01
C VAL A 104 1.01 14.48 -2.04
N GLN A 105 0.05 13.77 -2.63
CA GLN A 105 -1.33 14.25 -2.81
C GLN A 105 -2.32 13.42 -2.01
N GLY A 106 -1.97 12.17 -1.70
CA GLY A 106 -2.75 11.32 -0.81
C GLY A 106 -1.98 10.08 -0.39
N SER A 107 -2.53 9.34 0.57
CA SER A 107 -2.02 8.02 0.91
C SER A 107 -3.14 7.10 1.39
N THR A 108 -2.92 5.80 1.27
CA THR A 108 -3.74 4.76 1.87
C THR A 108 -2.90 4.04 2.92
N ILE A 109 -3.29 4.19 4.19
CA ILE A 109 -2.63 3.54 5.32
C ILE A 109 -3.54 2.42 5.83
N LYS A 110 -3.01 1.21 5.97
CA LYS A 110 -3.73 0.08 6.56
C LYS A 110 -2.93 -0.52 7.71
N THR A 111 -3.56 -0.60 8.87
CA THR A 111 -3.05 -1.34 10.03
C THR A 111 -3.88 -2.60 10.25
N CYS A 112 -3.22 -3.74 10.37
CA CYS A 112 -3.85 -5.03 10.59
C CYS A 112 -3.28 -5.73 11.82
N PRO A 113 -4.13 -6.36 12.65
CA PRO A 113 -3.67 -7.23 13.73
C PRO A 113 -3.28 -8.60 13.16
N PHE A 114 -2.18 -9.15 13.66
CA PHE A 114 -1.69 -10.47 13.28
C PHE A 114 -1.37 -11.32 14.51
N SER A 115 -1.65 -12.62 14.43
CA SER A 115 -1.33 -13.58 15.49
C SER A 115 0.13 -13.99 15.42
N THR A 116 0.76 -14.23 16.57
CA THR A 116 2.11 -14.81 16.64
C THR A 116 2.19 -16.24 16.11
N THR A 117 1.06 -16.94 15.98
CA THR A 117 1.02 -18.28 15.36
C THR A 117 1.41 -18.25 13.88
N GLU A 118 1.16 -17.13 13.17
CA GLU A 118 1.64 -16.90 11.80
C GLU A 118 3.17 -16.89 11.70
N LEU A 119 3.87 -16.70 12.83
CA LEU A 119 5.33 -16.62 12.92
C LEU A 119 5.98 -17.99 13.11
N ILE A 120 5.23 -18.92 13.67
CA ILE A 120 5.75 -20.23 14.08
C ILE A 120 5.86 -21.17 12.86
N SER A 121 5.09 -20.90 11.79
CA SER A 121 5.10 -21.69 10.55
C SER A 121 6.22 -21.30 9.57
N LYS A 122 6.76 -20.08 9.65
CA LYS A 122 7.81 -19.57 8.73
C LYS A 122 9.03 -19.04 9.49
N ASN A 123 9.92 -19.97 9.84
CA ASN A 123 11.33 -19.73 10.17
C ASN A 123 11.61 -18.57 11.17
N MET A 124 11.18 -18.77 12.41
CA MET A 124 11.26 -17.89 13.59
C MET A 124 12.56 -17.08 13.78
N ARG A 125 13.71 -17.56 13.27
CA ARG A 125 14.99 -16.83 13.33
C ARG A 125 15.01 -15.57 12.47
N LEU A 126 14.46 -15.61 11.25
CA LEU A 126 14.41 -14.44 10.37
C LEU A 126 13.44 -13.38 10.91
N PHE A 127 12.38 -13.83 11.58
CA PHE A 127 11.36 -12.97 12.19
C PHE A 127 11.93 -12.05 13.27
N TYR A 128 12.69 -12.59 14.24
CA TYR A 128 13.30 -11.76 15.28
C TYR A 128 14.27 -10.73 14.69
N PHE A 129 15.08 -11.11 13.70
CA PHE A 129 16.02 -10.18 13.05
C PHE A 129 15.34 -9.08 12.22
N LYS A 130 14.20 -9.37 11.59
CA LYS A 130 13.52 -8.42 10.69
C LYS A 130 12.59 -7.46 11.44
N ILE A 131 12.01 -7.90 12.56
CA ILE A 131 11.09 -7.08 13.38
C ILE A 131 11.80 -6.41 14.56
N CYS A 132 12.72 -7.12 15.21
CA CYS A 132 13.56 -6.60 16.27
C CYS A 132 14.94 -6.31 15.67
N LYS A 133 15.17 -5.07 15.20
CA LYS A 133 16.54 -4.57 14.96
C LYS A 133 17.28 -4.55 16.31
N ILE A 134 17.82 -5.69 16.75
CA ILE A 134 18.79 -5.82 17.85
C ILE A 134 20.18 -5.94 17.23
#